data_AF-A0A0D2A4J0-F1
#
_entry.id   AF-A0A0D2A4J0-F1
#
_cell.length_a   1.000
_cell.length_b   1.000
_cell.length_c   1.000
_cell.angle_alpha   90.00
_cell.angle_beta   90.00
_cell.angle_gamma   90.00
#
_symmetry.space_group_name_H-M   'P 1'
#
loop_
_entity.id
_entity.type
_entity.pdbx_description
1 polymer ?
#
loop_
_entity_poly.entity_id
_entity_poly.type
_entity_poly.pdbx_seq_one_letter_code
_entity_poly.pdbx_strand_id
1 'polypeptide(L)'
;MSNRIFRSHRTLVARAIPSPQGHASSRPCCAVGTEYHLLSALFAPRPQPRRLISAAAELIAAAASSCPTAAARGVVSSSAIENFAQSQARPAVSSAGVLFRSISVRMASTDAAAKVEAAKDLAAKRAVAEHFSPSFKWVGIGSGTTILYVINEIKRVLGDDVTNTLFVPTGYQSRSAIVAAGLVPVAFDTLPDNVVLDVAFDGADEVDDELNCIKGGGACLFQEKLVAERARKFVCVADYRKLQPRLLANWPTIPIEVAPIATQAVLHALIKLGSTAPKVRAGLLAKTGPLKTDQDFFIIDAPFAQPLLTSSDVAAGKGKGDGSDGTWEVSALSSAIKAITGVLEVGLFCGVDGITAFAEKKGTACGGQKPVAVYFGMQDGSVEVRARKE
;
A
#
# COMPACT_ATOMS: atom_id res chain seq x y z
N MET A 1 -26.57 17.71 62.32
CA MET A 1 -25.98 17.37 63.64
C MET A 1 -25.33 16.00 63.49
N SER A 2 -24.06 15.73 63.81
CA SER A 2 -22.96 16.59 64.32
C SER A 2 -21.59 16.01 63.93
N ASN A 3 -20.54 16.84 63.98
CA ASN A 3 -19.15 16.49 63.67
C ASN A 3 -18.45 15.60 64.72
N ARG A 4 -17.45 14.83 64.25
CA ARG A 4 -16.09 14.57 64.81
C ARG A 4 -15.39 13.62 63.81
N ILE A 5 -14.31 13.95 63.10
CA ILE A 5 -13.00 14.54 63.46
C ILE A 5 -12.25 13.71 64.50
N PHE A 6 -11.24 12.98 64.03
CA PHE A 6 -9.98 12.75 64.75
C PHE A 6 -8.80 12.84 63.77
N ARG A 7 -7.73 13.54 64.18
CA ARG A 7 -6.44 13.61 63.48
C ARG A 7 -5.41 12.78 64.26
N SER A 8 -4.44 12.18 63.57
CA SER A 8 -3.11 11.94 64.12
C SER A 8 -2.04 12.10 63.02
N HIS A 9 -0.78 12.24 63.40
CA HIS A 9 0.25 12.89 62.58
C HIS A 9 1.16 11.97 61.76
N ARG A 10 1.82 12.62 60.79
CA ARG A 10 2.95 12.16 59.96
C ARG A 10 4.03 11.40 60.73
N THR A 11 4.69 10.46 60.04
CA THR A 11 6.16 10.51 59.86
C THR A 11 6.51 10.10 58.42
N LEU A 12 7.40 10.85 57.77
CA LEU A 12 7.94 10.56 56.44
C LEU A 12 9.33 9.93 56.62
N VAL A 13 9.64 8.81 55.96
CA VAL A 13 11.00 8.24 55.96
C VAL A 13 11.44 7.93 54.53
N ALA A 14 12.42 8.70 54.04
CA ALA A 14 13.08 8.45 52.77
C ALA A 14 14.08 7.29 52.93
N ARG A 15 14.20 6.43 51.90
CA ARG A 15 15.24 5.40 51.83
C ARG A 15 16.29 5.80 50.80
N ALA A 16 17.54 5.88 51.25
CA ALA A 16 18.70 6.21 50.42
C ALA A 16 19.30 4.98 49.73
N ILE A 17 20.00 5.23 48.62
CA ILE A 17 20.75 4.25 47.83
C ILE A 17 22.19 4.17 48.37
N PRO A 18 22.77 2.98 48.58
CA PRO A 18 24.19 2.82 48.88
C PRO A 18 25.02 2.58 47.61
N SER A 19 26.19 3.21 47.55
CA SER A 19 27.28 2.90 46.62
C SER A 19 28.38 2.09 47.33
N PRO A 20 29.25 1.40 46.57
CA PRO A 20 30.58 1.04 47.07
C PRO A 20 31.72 1.49 46.14
N GLN A 21 32.75 2.07 46.75
CA GLN A 21 34.13 2.07 46.24
C GLN A 21 34.71 0.65 46.45
N GLY A 22 35.74 0.13 45.78
CA GLY A 22 36.69 0.69 44.82
C GLY A 22 38.09 0.13 45.10
N HIS A 23 38.66 -0.70 44.21
CA HIS A 23 40.03 -1.22 44.30
C HIS A 23 40.67 -1.34 42.91
N ALA A 24 41.99 -1.25 42.82
CA ALA A 24 42.71 -0.89 41.59
C ALA A 24 43.83 -1.88 41.21
N SER A 25 44.11 -2.00 39.90
CA SER A 25 45.41 -2.47 39.40
C SER A 25 45.73 -1.94 37.98
N SER A 26 46.58 -0.91 37.93
CA SER A 26 47.67 -0.66 36.95
C SER A 26 47.54 -1.01 35.44
N ARG A 27 47.36 0.05 34.62
CA ARG A 27 48.24 0.53 33.50
C ARG A 27 48.46 -0.32 32.22
N PRO A 28 48.87 0.30 31.06
CA PRO A 28 48.63 1.70 30.60
C PRO A 28 48.36 1.87 29.07
N CYS A 29 48.01 3.11 28.67
CA CYS A 29 48.22 3.77 27.35
C CYS A 29 47.69 3.11 26.05
N CYS A 30 46.97 3.80 25.17
CA CYS A 30 47.25 5.13 24.64
C CYS A 30 46.00 6.00 24.45
N ALA A 31 46.16 7.32 24.67
CA ALA A 31 45.18 8.33 24.30
C ALA A 31 45.91 9.47 23.56
N VAL A 32 45.27 10.04 22.55
CA VAL A 32 45.65 11.33 21.95
C VAL A 32 44.38 12.18 21.89
N GLY A 33 44.44 13.37 22.48
CA GLY A 33 43.33 14.33 22.52
C GLY A 33 43.10 14.99 21.14
N THR A 34 41.85 15.31 20.81
CA THR A 34 41.24 16.64 21.03
C THR A 34 41.84 17.78 20.22
N GLU A 35 41.07 18.32 19.27
CA GLU A 35 40.89 19.76 19.13
C GLU A 35 39.54 20.08 18.47
N TYR A 36 38.88 21.12 18.96
CA TYR A 36 37.61 21.66 18.46
C TYR A 36 37.77 23.17 18.39
N HIS A 37 37.66 23.79 17.20
CA HIS A 37 37.09 25.13 17.08
C HIS A 37 36.77 25.54 15.62
N LEU A 38 35.56 26.08 15.46
CA LEU A 38 35.17 27.22 14.59
C LEU A 38 35.62 27.24 13.11
N LEU A 39 34.64 27.18 12.20
CA LEU A 39 34.16 28.43 11.57
C LEU A 39 32.79 28.26 10.88
N SER A 40 31.96 29.30 10.97
CA SER A 40 30.63 29.39 10.35
C SER A 40 30.61 30.41 9.21
N ALA A 41 30.12 29.99 8.03
CA ALA A 41 29.51 30.77 6.93
C ALA A 41 29.38 29.79 5.74
N LEU A 42 28.31 29.74 4.94
CA LEU A 42 27.55 30.83 4.34
C LEU A 42 26.05 30.47 4.22
N PHE A 43 25.18 31.38 4.65
CA PHE A 43 23.76 31.41 4.28
C PHE A 43 23.53 32.53 3.26
N ALA A 44 22.93 32.22 2.10
CA ALA A 44 22.26 33.19 1.24
C ALA A 44 21.20 32.48 0.35
N PRO A 45 20.01 33.06 0.13
CA PRO A 45 18.86 32.35 -0.45
C PRO A 45 18.81 32.37 -1.98
N ARG A 46 18.08 31.42 -2.59
CA ARG A 46 17.67 31.47 -4.01
C ARG A 46 16.16 31.76 -4.15
N PRO A 47 15.75 32.65 -5.06
CA PRO A 47 14.34 32.97 -5.30
C PRO A 47 13.66 32.05 -6.34
N GLN A 48 12.33 32.12 -6.37
CA GLN A 48 11.40 31.53 -7.35
C GLN A 48 10.65 32.69 -8.08
N PRO A 49 9.81 32.48 -9.11
CA PRO A 49 10.25 32.28 -10.50
C PRO A 49 9.52 33.19 -11.53
N ARG A 50 10.08 33.44 -12.73
CA ARG A 50 9.27 33.81 -13.93
C ARG A 50 10.04 33.83 -15.28
N ARG A 51 9.48 33.10 -16.26
CA ARG A 51 9.52 33.26 -17.74
C ARG A 51 10.84 33.43 -18.50
N LEU A 52 11.03 32.55 -19.49
CA LEU A 52 11.53 32.72 -20.89
C LEU A 52 11.97 31.31 -21.36
N ILE A 53 11.16 30.48 -22.03
CA ILE A 53 10.79 30.50 -23.47
C ILE A 53 12.00 30.73 -24.40
N SER A 54 12.23 29.75 -25.28
CA SER A 54 13.09 29.76 -26.49
C SER A 54 14.62 29.75 -26.32
N ALA A 55 15.20 28.54 -26.28
CA ALA A 55 16.56 28.25 -26.74
C ALA A 55 16.72 26.73 -27.03
N ALA A 56 16.10 26.24 -28.11
CA ALA A 56 16.17 24.85 -28.55
C ALA A 56 16.31 24.76 -30.08
N ALA A 57 17.36 25.37 -30.60
CA ALA A 57 17.87 25.24 -31.96
C ALA A 57 19.39 25.51 -31.92
N GLU A 58 20.12 25.02 -32.93
CA GLU A 58 21.59 25.20 -33.08
C GLU A 58 22.49 24.44 -32.07
N LEU A 59 22.75 23.16 -32.34
CA LEU A 59 24.10 22.59 -32.18
C LEU A 59 24.32 21.33 -33.04
N ILE A 60 24.39 21.50 -34.37
CA ILE A 60 24.96 20.50 -35.30
C ILE A 60 25.95 21.23 -36.22
N ALA A 61 27.25 21.18 -35.88
CA ALA A 61 28.39 21.31 -36.80
C ALA A 61 29.73 21.50 -36.04
N ALA A 62 30.38 20.41 -35.62
CA ALA A 62 31.82 20.41 -35.33
C ALA A 62 32.40 18.99 -35.26
N ALA A 63 33.67 18.84 -35.63
CA ALA A 63 34.55 17.69 -35.38
C ALA A 63 34.23 16.35 -36.09
N ALA A 64 34.49 16.31 -37.40
CA ALA A 64 34.89 15.09 -38.11
C ALA A 64 36.21 15.32 -38.86
N SER A 65 37.35 15.06 -38.22
CA SER A 65 38.68 15.05 -38.89
C SER A 65 39.83 14.49 -38.03
N SER A 66 39.97 13.16 -37.95
CA SER A 66 41.28 12.48 -38.00
C SER A 66 41.13 10.96 -38.16
N CYS A 67 41.80 10.43 -39.18
CA CYS A 67 41.98 9.00 -39.52
C CYS A 67 43.49 8.68 -39.30
N PRO A 68 44.06 7.46 -39.57
CA PRO A 68 43.44 6.26 -40.14
C PRO A 68 43.89 4.89 -39.56
N THR A 69 43.30 3.82 -40.15
CA THR A 69 43.85 2.49 -40.56
C THR A 69 43.05 1.29 -39.99
N ALA A 70 42.79 0.18 -40.70
CA ALA A 70 43.16 -0.25 -42.07
C ALA A 70 42.08 -1.16 -42.73
N ALA A 71 42.07 -1.19 -44.08
CA ALA A 71 41.85 -2.32 -45.03
C ALA A 71 40.73 -3.40 -44.79
N ALA A 72 40.03 -3.98 -45.78
CA ALA A 72 40.25 -4.01 -47.24
C ALA A 72 38.99 -4.40 -48.07
N ARG A 73 38.94 -3.93 -49.33
CA ARG A 73 38.39 -4.57 -50.56
C ARG A 73 36.91 -5.04 -50.63
N GLY A 74 36.17 -4.53 -51.62
CA GLY A 74 34.92 -5.15 -52.12
C GLY A 74 34.12 -4.29 -53.12
N VAL A 75 34.23 -4.56 -54.42
CA VAL A 75 33.64 -3.79 -55.55
C VAL A 75 33.43 -4.79 -56.72
N VAL A 76 32.49 -4.67 -57.68
CA VAL A 76 31.70 -3.54 -58.21
C VAL A 76 30.28 -4.00 -58.67
N SER A 77 29.37 -3.03 -58.83
CA SER A 77 28.35 -2.90 -59.91
C SER A 77 27.08 -3.77 -60.02
N SER A 78 25.99 -3.05 -60.32
CA SER A 78 24.70 -3.46 -60.89
C SER A 78 24.85 -4.25 -62.21
N SER A 79 23.93 -5.12 -62.64
CA SER A 79 22.56 -4.76 -63.07
C SER A 79 21.81 -5.93 -63.72
N ALA A 80 20.47 -5.79 -63.80
CA ALA A 80 19.56 -6.38 -64.80
C ALA A 80 19.09 -7.86 -64.71
N ILE A 81 17.97 -8.05 -65.42
CA ILE A 81 17.29 -9.27 -65.89
C ILE A 81 16.13 -9.82 -65.03
N GLU A 82 15.00 -9.89 -65.73
CA GLU A 82 13.63 -10.16 -65.32
C GLU A 82 13.28 -11.66 -65.21
N ASN A 83 12.03 -11.92 -64.79
CA ASN A 83 11.22 -13.11 -65.11
C ASN A 83 11.64 -14.49 -64.58
N PHE A 84 10.91 -15.00 -63.56
CA PHE A 84 10.02 -16.17 -63.72
C PHE A 84 9.17 -16.45 -62.46
N ALA A 85 7.84 -16.48 -62.58
CA ALA A 85 6.93 -17.32 -61.77
C ALA A 85 5.47 -17.20 -62.30
N GLN A 86 4.97 -18.25 -62.95
CA GLN A 86 3.58 -18.34 -63.44
C GLN A 86 2.66 -19.05 -62.43
N SER A 87 1.35 -18.79 -62.54
CA SER A 87 0.21 -19.60 -62.05
C SER A 87 0.05 -19.66 -60.52
N GLN A 88 -1.15 -19.58 -59.93
CA GLN A 88 -2.45 -20.20 -60.27
C GLN A 88 -3.60 -19.32 -59.75
N ALA A 89 -4.78 -19.40 -60.38
CA ALA A 89 -5.99 -18.72 -59.91
C ALA A 89 -6.57 -19.37 -58.63
N ARG A 90 -7.27 -18.57 -57.80
CA ARG A 90 -8.16 -19.07 -56.74
C ARG A 90 -9.48 -18.30 -56.73
N PRO A 91 -10.60 -18.93 -56.32
CA PRO A 91 -11.94 -18.45 -56.63
C PRO A 91 -12.45 -17.37 -55.68
N ALA A 92 -13.46 -16.62 -56.15
CA ALA A 92 -14.24 -15.73 -55.31
C ALA A 92 -15.02 -16.51 -54.23
N VAL A 93 -14.87 -16.13 -52.97
CA VAL A 93 -15.65 -16.65 -51.84
C VAL A 93 -16.34 -15.49 -51.14
N SER A 94 -17.63 -15.69 -50.86
CA SER A 94 -18.58 -14.71 -50.32
C SER A 94 -18.05 -13.91 -49.12
N SER A 95 -18.08 -12.58 -49.22
CA SER A 95 -17.76 -11.64 -48.15
C SER A 95 -18.98 -11.30 -47.30
N ALA A 96 -19.55 -12.29 -46.61
CA ALA A 96 -20.64 -12.09 -45.65
C ALA A 96 -20.55 -13.09 -44.48
N GLY A 97 -20.01 -12.66 -43.33
CA GLY A 97 -20.07 -13.48 -42.10
C GLY A 97 -19.12 -13.13 -40.94
N VAL A 98 -17.97 -12.49 -41.19
CA VAL A 98 -16.91 -12.40 -40.15
C VAL A 98 -16.94 -11.09 -39.32
N LEU A 99 -17.65 -10.05 -39.75
CA LEU A 99 -17.50 -8.70 -39.18
C LEU A 99 -18.23 -8.45 -37.84
N PHE A 100 -19.20 -9.29 -37.45
CA PHE A 100 -20.03 -9.03 -36.26
C PHE A 100 -19.44 -9.52 -34.92
N ARG A 101 -18.48 -10.46 -34.93
CA ARG A 101 -18.01 -11.11 -33.69
C ARG A 101 -17.02 -10.27 -32.89
N SER A 102 -16.30 -9.33 -33.52
CA SER A 102 -15.31 -8.47 -32.87
C SER A 102 -15.91 -7.26 -32.15
N ILE A 103 -17.05 -6.75 -32.63
CA ILE A 103 -17.73 -5.59 -32.05
C ILE A 103 -18.46 -5.97 -30.76
N SER A 104 -19.18 -7.09 -30.76
CA SER A 104 -19.98 -7.54 -29.61
C SER A 104 -19.11 -7.84 -28.36
N VAL A 105 -17.94 -8.47 -28.55
CA VAL A 105 -16.99 -8.73 -27.45
C VAL A 105 -16.43 -7.42 -26.86
N ARG A 106 -16.13 -6.42 -27.69
CA ARG A 106 -15.65 -5.11 -27.22
C ARG A 106 -16.73 -4.39 -26.41
N MET A 107 -17.98 -4.35 -26.87
CA MET A 107 -19.08 -3.70 -26.15
C MET A 107 -19.41 -4.39 -24.81
N ALA A 108 -19.37 -5.73 -24.75
CA ALA A 108 -19.55 -6.46 -23.50
C ALA A 108 -18.44 -6.13 -22.47
N SER A 109 -17.18 -5.97 -22.93
CA SER A 109 -16.06 -5.62 -22.04
C SER A 109 -16.17 -4.21 -21.45
N THR A 110 -16.73 -3.25 -22.20
CA THR A 110 -16.95 -1.88 -21.72
C THR A 110 -18.10 -1.78 -20.72
N ASP A 111 -19.17 -2.56 -20.91
CA ASP A 111 -20.31 -2.61 -19.97
C ASP A 111 -19.91 -3.22 -18.62
N ALA A 112 -19.14 -4.32 -18.63
CA ALA A 112 -18.61 -4.93 -17.41
C ALA A 112 -17.69 -3.98 -16.62
N ALA A 113 -16.82 -3.23 -17.31
CA ALA A 113 -15.98 -2.22 -16.67
C ALA A 113 -16.80 -1.05 -16.10
N ALA A 114 -17.79 -0.54 -16.85
CA ALA A 114 -18.67 0.53 -16.38
C ALA A 114 -19.46 0.13 -15.11
N LYS A 115 -19.95 -1.11 -15.04
CA LYS A 115 -20.63 -1.66 -13.85
C LYS A 115 -19.72 -1.73 -12.63
N VAL A 116 -18.45 -2.08 -12.80
CA VAL A 116 -17.45 -2.08 -11.71
C VAL A 116 -17.19 -0.66 -11.19
N GLU A 117 -17.03 0.33 -12.08
CA GLU A 117 -16.80 1.71 -11.65
C GLU A 117 -18.05 2.34 -11.01
N ALA A 118 -19.25 2.02 -11.49
CA ALA A 118 -20.52 2.42 -10.86
C ALA A 118 -20.71 1.79 -9.46
N ALA A 119 -20.33 0.52 -9.31
CA ALA A 119 -20.32 -0.16 -8.01
C ALA A 119 -19.40 0.55 -7.00
N LYS A 120 -18.15 0.87 -7.39
CA LYS A 120 -17.21 1.63 -6.54
C LYS A 120 -17.77 2.98 -6.09
N ASP A 121 -18.39 3.72 -7.01
CA ASP A 121 -19.02 5.01 -6.75
C ASP A 121 -20.16 4.91 -5.72
N LEU A 122 -21.05 3.93 -5.87
CA LEU A 122 -22.16 3.68 -4.94
C LEU A 122 -21.67 3.29 -3.54
N ALA A 123 -20.67 2.39 -3.47
CA ALA A 123 -20.05 1.97 -2.23
C ALA A 123 -19.38 3.15 -1.50
N ALA A 124 -18.62 3.97 -2.23
CA ALA A 124 -17.95 5.15 -1.70
C ALA A 124 -18.96 6.17 -1.16
N LYS A 125 -20.03 6.45 -1.92
CA LYS A 125 -21.11 7.35 -1.50
C LYS A 125 -21.76 6.90 -0.20
N ARG A 126 -22.09 5.61 -0.08
CA ARG A 126 -22.70 5.07 1.15
C ARG A 126 -21.73 5.11 2.33
N ALA A 127 -20.48 4.69 2.13
CA ALA A 127 -19.45 4.69 3.16
C ALA A 127 -19.17 6.09 3.71
N VAL A 128 -19.01 7.09 2.83
CA VAL A 128 -18.79 8.48 3.25
C VAL A 128 -20.01 9.03 3.98
N ALA A 129 -21.22 8.80 3.47
CA ALA A 129 -22.45 9.27 4.12
C ALA A 129 -22.68 8.72 5.54
N GLU A 130 -22.26 7.47 5.82
CA GLU A 130 -22.42 6.85 7.15
C GLU A 130 -21.22 7.06 8.09
N HIS A 131 -20.04 7.38 7.56
CA HIS A 131 -18.80 7.34 8.36
C HIS A 131 -17.92 8.59 8.32
N PHE A 132 -18.19 9.58 7.47
CA PHE A 132 -17.51 10.88 7.45
C PHE A 132 -18.38 12.00 8.06
N SER A 133 -17.75 13.02 8.61
CA SER A 133 -18.41 14.26 9.06
C SER A 133 -17.52 15.47 8.74
N PRO A 134 -18.06 16.61 8.30
CA PRO A 134 -17.32 17.88 8.17
C PRO A 134 -16.66 18.36 9.48
N SER A 135 -17.12 17.85 10.64
CA SER A 135 -16.51 18.16 11.93
C SER A 135 -15.21 17.38 12.22
N PHE A 136 -14.87 16.37 11.42
CA PHE A 136 -13.67 15.55 11.65
C PHE A 136 -12.39 16.31 11.34
N LYS A 137 -11.38 16.13 12.21
CA LYS A 137 -10.12 16.87 12.08
C LYS A 137 -9.07 16.09 11.29
N TRP A 138 -9.01 14.78 11.47
CA TRP A 138 -7.97 13.92 10.90
C TRP A 138 -8.61 12.71 10.21
N VAL A 139 -8.44 12.61 8.89
CA VAL A 139 -9.04 11.52 8.09
C VAL A 139 -7.97 10.81 7.27
N GLY A 140 -7.87 9.50 7.42
CA GLY A 140 -7.01 8.66 6.59
C GLY A 140 -7.61 8.42 5.21
N ILE A 141 -6.80 8.55 4.16
CA ILE A 141 -7.20 8.36 2.77
C ILE A 141 -6.29 7.33 2.12
N GLY A 142 -6.90 6.21 1.76
CA GLY A 142 -6.31 5.04 1.12
C GLY A 142 -5.75 5.27 -0.28
N SER A 143 -5.33 4.18 -0.90
CA SER A 143 -4.72 4.16 -2.23
C SER A 143 -5.60 3.40 -3.25
N GLY A 144 -5.29 3.54 -4.55
CA GLY A 144 -5.99 2.82 -5.61
C GLY A 144 -7.27 3.47 -6.14
N THR A 145 -7.90 2.81 -7.11
CA THR A 145 -8.95 3.42 -7.96
C THR A 145 -10.27 3.70 -7.23
N THR A 146 -10.68 2.84 -6.29
CA THR A 146 -11.92 3.01 -5.53
C THR A 146 -11.89 4.25 -4.64
N ILE A 147 -10.72 4.64 -4.13
CA ILE A 147 -10.59 5.78 -3.22
C ILE A 147 -10.72 7.13 -3.92
N LEU A 148 -10.58 7.19 -5.25
CA LEU A 148 -10.93 8.38 -6.02
C LEU A 148 -12.40 8.78 -5.84
N TYR A 149 -13.31 7.80 -5.76
CA TYR A 149 -14.74 8.04 -5.50
C TYR A 149 -14.99 8.54 -4.08
N VAL A 150 -14.27 7.99 -3.09
CA VAL A 150 -14.33 8.44 -1.69
C VAL A 150 -13.86 9.90 -1.57
N ILE A 151 -12.73 10.25 -2.19
CA ILE A 151 -12.19 11.61 -2.22
C ILE A 151 -13.19 12.59 -2.87
N ASN A 152 -13.77 12.21 -4.01
CA ASN A 152 -14.76 13.02 -4.72
C ASN A 152 -16.02 13.27 -3.87
N GLU A 153 -16.53 12.24 -3.19
CA GLU A 153 -17.70 12.38 -2.32
C GLU A 153 -17.39 13.21 -1.06
N ILE A 154 -16.22 13.03 -0.44
CA ILE A 154 -15.77 13.88 0.67
C ILE A 154 -15.70 15.35 0.23
N LYS A 155 -15.12 15.63 -0.95
CA LYS A 155 -15.09 16.99 -1.50
C LYS A 155 -16.49 17.53 -1.80
N ARG A 156 -17.43 16.68 -2.27
CA ARG A 156 -18.84 17.05 -2.47
C ARG A 156 -19.53 17.41 -1.14
N VAL A 157 -19.23 16.69 -0.06
CA VAL A 157 -19.80 16.92 1.28
C VAL A 157 -19.22 18.17 1.95
N LEU A 158 -17.93 18.46 1.77
CA LEU A 158 -17.27 19.66 2.30
C LEU A 158 -17.58 20.93 1.50
N GLY A 159 -17.85 20.81 0.19
CA GLY A 159 -17.99 21.96 -0.69
C GLY A 159 -16.68 22.75 -0.73
N ASP A 160 -16.75 24.06 -0.48
CA ASP A 160 -15.57 24.95 -0.49
C ASP A 160 -14.85 25.06 0.87
N ASP A 161 -15.49 24.71 1.99
CA ASP A 161 -14.81 24.67 3.29
C ASP A 161 -14.07 23.35 3.50
N VAL A 162 -12.86 23.31 2.94
CA VAL A 162 -11.91 22.20 3.08
C VAL A 162 -10.87 22.44 4.17
N THR A 163 -10.97 23.54 4.92
CA THR A 163 -9.89 24.02 5.80
C THR A 163 -9.88 23.36 7.17
N ASN A 164 -11.04 22.88 7.62
CA ASN A 164 -11.15 22.22 8.92
C ASN A 164 -10.50 20.82 8.92
N THR A 165 -10.72 20.00 7.89
CA THR A 165 -10.26 18.60 7.85
C THR A 165 -8.88 18.46 7.19
N LEU A 166 -7.99 17.69 7.84
CA LEU A 166 -6.68 17.32 7.33
C LEU A 166 -6.64 15.84 6.93
N PHE A 167 -6.09 15.55 5.76
CA PHE A 167 -6.14 14.23 5.14
C PHE A 167 -4.78 13.53 5.14
N VAL A 168 -4.69 12.35 5.75
CA VAL A 168 -3.46 11.57 5.89
C VAL A 168 -3.41 10.53 4.76
N PRO A 169 -2.51 10.67 3.76
CA PRO A 169 -2.44 9.76 2.63
C PRO A 169 -1.68 8.47 2.97
N THR A 170 -2.05 7.37 2.32
CA THR A 170 -1.38 6.06 2.37
C THR A 170 -0.40 5.85 1.22
N GLY A 171 0.27 6.90 0.75
CA GLY A 171 1.23 6.85 -0.36
C GLY A 171 1.15 8.04 -1.31
N TYR A 172 2.05 8.06 -2.30
CA TYR A 172 2.18 9.15 -3.27
C TYR A 172 0.91 9.33 -4.11
N GLN A 173 0.32 8.23 -4.60
CA GLN A 173 -0.92 8.26 -5.38
C GLN A 173 -2.06 8.91 -4.58
N SER A 174 -2.25 8.45 -3.34
CA SER A 174 -3.25 9.01 -2.41
C SER A 174 -3.02 10.52 -2.20
N ARG A 175 -1.79 10.92 -1.88
CA ARG A 175 -1.42 12.33 -1.71
C ARG A 175 -1.74 13.17 -2.94
N SER A 176 -1.40 12.70 -4.14
CA SER A 176 -1.69 13.40 -5.39
C SER A 176 -3.19 13.53 -5.65
N ALA A 177 -3.99 12.51 -5.35
CA ALA A 177 -5.44 12.54 -5.51
C ALA A 177 -6.11 13.55 -4.55
N ILE A 178 -5.68 13.60 -3.29
CA ILE A 178 -6.15 14.60 -2.29
C ILE A 178 -5.87 16.03 -2.78
N VAL A 179 -4.65 16.31 -3.25
CA VAL A 179 -4.27 17.63 -3.80
C VAL A 179 -5.10 17.97 -5.03
N ALA A 180 -5.28 17.02 -5.95
CA ALA A 180 -6.04 17.25 -7.19
C ALA A 180 -7.52 17.56 -6.94
N ALA A 181 -8.11 17.02 -5.85
CA ALA A 181 -9.47 17.33 -5.42
C ALA A 181 -9.59 18.68 -4.66
N GLY A 182 -8.48 19.39 -4.43
CA GLY A 182 -8.46 20.62 -3.64
C GLY A 182 -8.68 20.39 -2.14
N LEU A 183 -8.30 19.22 -1.63
CA LEU A 183 -8.29 18.90 -0.19
C LEU A 183 -6.88 19.11 0.40
N VAL A 184 -6.76 19.17 1.73
CA VAL A 184 -5.51 19.50 2.43
C VAL A 184 -4.78 18.23 2.92
N PRO A 185 -3.71 17.76 2.27
CA PRO A 185 -2.96 16.59 2.74
C PRO A 185 -1.97 16.96 3.85
N VAL A 186 -1.83 16.08 4.83
CA VAL A 186 -0.83 16.14 5.91
C VAL A 186 -0.01 14.85 5.92
N ALA A 187 1.29 14.91 6.23
CA ALA A 187 2.14 13.72 6.24
C ALA A 187 2.03 12.97 7.58
N PHE A 188 2.11 11.64 7.55
CA PHE A 188 1.88 10.80 8.75
C PHE A 188 2.88 11.10 9.88
N ASP A 189 4.15 11.33 9.53
CA ASP A 189 5.25 11.68 10.43
C ASP A 189 5.12 13.10 11.05
N THR A 190 4.19 13.92 10.57
CA THR A 190 3.87 15.23 11.15
C THR A 190 2.68 15.22 12.11
N LEU A 191 2.06 14.05 12.34
CA LEU A 191 0.96 13.90 13.29
C LEU A 191 1.48 13.94 14.73
N PRO A 192 0.87 14.73 15.64
CA PRO A 192 1.19 14.68 17.08
C PRO A 192 0.96 13.27 17.66
N ASP A 193 1.78 12.87 18.64
CA ASP A 193 1.76 11.52 19.23
C ASP A 193 0.39 11.11 19.81
N ASN A 194 -0.39 12.08 20.30
CA ASN A 194 -1.71 11.88 20.88
C ASN A 194 -2.87 11.97 19.87
N VAL A 195 -2.59 12.18 18.57
CA VAL A 195 -3.63 12.26 17.54
C VAL A 195 -4.03 10.86 17.06
N VAL A 196 -5.35 10.64 17.11
CA VAL A 196 -6.06 9.50 16.54
C VAL A 196 -6.90 10.01 15.36
N LEU A 197 -6.85 9.30 14.23
CA LEU A 197 -7.67 9.62 13.06
C LEU A 197 -9.13 9.26 13.34
N ASP A 198 -10.05 10.14 12.97
CA ASP A 198 -11.49 9.96 13.22
C ASP A 198 -12.06 8.77 12.44
N VAL A 199 -11.55 8.59 11.22
CA VAL A 199 -11.81 7.50 10.29
C VAL A 199 -10.66 7.43 9.28
N ALA A 200 -10.34 6.24 8.78
CA ALA A 200 -9.58 6.02 7.56
C ALA A 200 -10.44 5.28 6.54
N PHE A 201 -10.45 5.72 5.29
CA PHE A 201 -11.13 5.03 4.18
C PHE A 201 -10.10 4.42 3.24
N ASP A 202 -10.17 3.13 2.95
CA ASP A 202 -9.24 2.46 2.04
C ASP A 202 -9.88 1.31 1.25
N GLY A 203 -9.28 0.90 0.14
CA GLY A 203 -9.71 -0.24 -0.66
C GLY A 203 -9.14 -1.57 -0.17
N ALA A 204 -9.64 -2.67 -0.73
CA ALA A 204 -9.08 -4.01 -0.55
C ALA A 204 -8.95 -4.75 -1.88
N ASP A 205 -7.97 -5.65 -1.93
CA ASP A 205 -7.77 -6.57 -3.05
C ASP A 205 -8.66 -7.82 -2.93
N GLU A 206 -9.05 -8.18 -1.70
CA GLU A 206 -10.03 -9.22 -1.35
C GLU A 206 -10.44 -9.05 0.13
N VAL A 207 -11.65 -9.48 0.49
CA VAL A 207 -12.22 -9.39 1.86
C VAL A 207 -13.00 -10.66 2.17
N ASP A 208 -12.83 -11.22 3.38
CA ASP A 208 -13.54 -12.43 3.84
C ASP A 208 -14.81 -12.18 4.69
N ASP A 209 -15.44 -13.26 5.16
CA ASP A 209 -16.63 -13.22 6.03
C ASP A 209 -16.36 -12.70 7.46
N GLU A 210 -15.10 -12.58 7.87
CA GLU A 210 -14.67 -12.03 9.17
C GLU A 210 -14.03 -10.64 9.05
N LEU A 211 -14.20 -9.97 7.91
CA LEU A 211 -13.64 -8.67 7.55
C LEU A 211 -12.10 -8.64 7.50
N ASN A 212 -11.41 -9.78 7.46
CA ASN A 212 -9.98 -9.74 7.12
C ASN A 212 -9.84 -9.35 5.64
N CYS A 213 -8.79 -8.59 5.30
CA CYS A 213 -8.54 -8.17 3.93
C CYS A 213 -7.16 -8.63 3.42
N ILE A 214 -7.07 -8.96 2.13
CA ILE A 214 -5.83 -8.80 1.38
C ILE A 214 -5.76 -7.38 0.84
N LYS A 215 -4.60 -6.74 1.00
CA LYS A 215 -4.24 -5.43 0.47
C LYS A 215 -2.80 -5.46 -0.07
N GLY A 216 -2.41 -4.43 -0.83
CA GLY A 216 -1.06 -4.30 -1.39
C GLY A 216 -0.91 -4.64 -2.87
N GLY A 217 -2.00 -4.85 -3.62
CA GLY A 217 -1.99 -4.88 -5.08
C GLY A 217 -1.39 -3.61 -5.69
N GLY A 218 -1.67 -2.44 -5.08
CA GLY A 218 -1.05 -1.15 -5.41
C GLY A 218 0.34 -0.91 -4.80
N ALA A 219 0.92 -1.88 -4.09
CA ALA A 219 2.25 -1.79 -3.44
C ALA A 219 2.43 -0.65 -2.41
N CYS A 220 1.33 -0.21 -1.78
CA CYS A 220 1.33 0.81 -0.72
C CYS A 220 1.07 0.23 0.70
N LEU A 221 1.08 -1.10 0.85
CA LEU A 221 0.51 -1.82 2.00
C LEU A 221 1.05 -1.40 3.37
N PHE A 222 2.33 -1.02 3.48
CA PHE A 222 2.90 -0.54 4.72
C PHE A 222 2.25 0.77 5.19
N GLN A 223 2.13 1.76 4.30
CA GLN A 223 1.50 3.06 4.62
C GLN A 223 -0.01 2.92 4.82
N GLU A 224 -0.67 2.06 4.03
CA GLU A 224 -2.08 1.69 4.22
C GLU A 224 -2.34 1.16 5.63
N LYS A 225 -1.49 0.24 6.11
CA LYS A 225 -1.60 -0.34 7.45
C LYS A 225 -1.28 0.66 8.55
N LEU A 226 -0.21 1.44 8.39
CA LEU A 226 0.23 2.46 9.34
C LEU A 226 -0.86 3.52 9.59
N VAL A 227 -1.60 3.92 8.55
CA VAL A 227 -2.74 4.85 8.67
C VAL A 227 -3.96 4.19 9.32
N ALA A 228 -4.28 2.93 8.93
CA ALA A 228 -5.37 2.17 9.54
C ALA A 228 -5.16 1.97 11.06
N GLU A 229 -3.93 1.60 11.46
CA GLU A 229 -3.53 1.46 12.86
C GLU A 229 -3.50 2.77 13.66
N ARG A 230 -3.62 3.95 13.02
CA ARG A 230 -3.82 5.23 13.71
C ARG A 230 -5.29 5.69 13.71
N ALA A 231 -6.20 4.97 13.06
CA ALA A 231 -7.60 5.33 12.96
C ALA A 231 -8.50 4.63 13.97
N ARG A 232 -9.44 5.40 14.55
CA ARG A 232 -10.53 4.89 15.41
C ARG A 232 -11.47 3.96 14.64
N LYS A 233 -11.68 4.24 13.35
CA LYS A 233 -12.45 3.43 12.41
C LYS A 233 -11.65 3.27 11.14
N PHE A 234 -11.33 2.05 10.73
CA PHE A 234 -10.96 1.75 9.35
C PHE A 234 -12.22 1.30 8.61
N VAL A 235 -12.55 1.98 7.51
CA VAL A 235 -13.70 1.69 6.65
C VAL A 235 -13.19 1.26 5.30
N CYS A 236 -13.53 0.04 4.88
CA CYS A 236 -13.13 -0.47 3.58
C CYS A 236 -14.21 -0.21 2.52
N VAL A 237 -13.79 0.17 1.31
CA VAL A 237 -14.69 0.45 0.18
C VAL A 237 -14.25 -0.37 -1.03
N ALA A 238 -15.16 -1.18 -1.58
CA ALA A 238 -14.85 -2.16 -2.61
C ALA A 238 -15.99 -2.36 -3.61
N ASP A 239 -15.70 -3.07 -4.70
CA ASP A 239 -16.71 -3.62 -5.62
C ASP A 239 -16.98 -5.10 -5.31
N TYR A 240 -18.13 -5.62 -5.75
CA TYR A 240 -18.61 -6.98 -5.50
C TYR A 240 -17.60 -8.10 -5.78
N ARG A 241 -16.60 -7.93 -6.66
CA ARG A 241 -15.60 -8.99 -6.94
C ARG A 241 -14.65 -9.22 -5.76
N LYS A 242 -14.57 -8.26 -4.84
CA LYS A 242 -13.74 -8.29 -3.63
C LYS A 242 -14.39 -9.03 -2.47
N LEU A 243 -15.71 -9.24 -2.55
CA LEU A 243 -16.51 -9.99 -1.59
C LEU A 243 -16.24 -11.49 -1.75
N GLN A 244 -15.61 -12.12 -0.76
CA GLN A 244 -15.33 -13.55 -0.78
C GLN A 244 -15.67 -14.19 0.59
N PRO A 245 -15.89 -15.51 0.66
CA PRO A 245 -16.07 -16.19 1.94
C PRO A 245 -14.74 -16.36 2.70
N ARG A 246 -13.61 -16.42 1.98
CA ARG A 246 -12.25 -16.60 2.51
C ARG A 246 -11.24 -15.81 1.68
N LEU A 247 -10.12 -15.48 2.30
CA LEU A 247 -8.96 -14.92 1.58
C LEU A 247 -8.23 -16.01 0.77
N LEU A 248 -7.55 -15.61 -0.29
CA LEU A 248 -6.99 -16.44 -1.35
C LEU A 248 -8.02 -17.27 -2.14
N ALA A 249 -9.26 -16.80 -2.25
CA ALA A 249 -10.33 -17.45 -3.03
C ALA A 249 -10.37 -16.99 -4.50
N ASN A 250 -10.19 -15.69 -4.73
CA ASN A 250 -10.21 -15.02 -6.03
C ASN A 250 -8.93 -14.20 -6.27
N TRP A 251 -8.34 -13.63 -5.20
CA TRP A 251 -7.05 -12.97 -5.26
C TRP A 251 -5.89 -13.97 -4.99
N PRO A 252 -4.90 -14.13 -5.89
CA PRO A 252 -4.07 -15.33 -5.89
C PRO A 252 -2.85 -15.32 -4.96
N THR A 253 -2.46 -14.17 -4.40
CA THR A 253 -1.18 -14.02 -3.67
C THR A 253 -1.29 -13.07 -2.49
N ILE A 254 -0.57 -13.33 -1.41
CA ILE A 254 -0.34 -12.35 -0.33
C ILE A 254 0.79 -11.41 -0.78
N PRO A 255 0.57 -10.09 -0.90
CA PRO A 255 1.66 -9.13 -1.10
C PRO A 255 2.45 -8.96 0.20
N ILE A 256 3.77 -8.97 0.13
CA ILE A 256 4.67 -8.86 1.28
C ILE A 256 5.75 -7.85 0.94
N GLU A 257 5.88 -6.79 1.74
CA GLU A 257 6.91 -5.77 1.57
C GLU A 257 8.20 -6.19 2.28
N VAL A 258 9.34 -6.20 1.58
CA VAL A 258 10.59 -6.80 2.03
C VAL A 258 11.81 -5.93 1.75
N ALA A 259 12.78 -5.98 2.65
CA ALA A 259 14.05 -5.27 2.50
C ALA A 259 14.80 -5.83 1.29
N PRO A 260 15.27 -4.99 0.34
CA PRO A 260 15.90 -5.46 -0.90
C PRO A 260 17.04 -6.48 -0.68
N ILE A 261 17.86 -6.26 0.35
CA ILE A 261 18.97 -7.16 0.75
C ILE A 261 18.50 -8.53 1.25
N ALA A 262 17.32 -8.63 1.84
CA ALA A 262 16.79 -9.85 2.44
C ALA A 262 15.94 -10.71 1.48
N THR A 263 15.60 -10.17 0.29
CA THR A 263 14.67 -10.76 -0.69
C THR A 263 14.81 -12.28 -0.86
N GLN A 264 16.03 -12.80 -1.09
CA GLN A 264 16.26 -14.24 -1.31
C GLN A 264 16.06 -15.08 -0.04
N ALA A 265 16.42 -14.54 1.14
CA ALA A 265 16.18 -15.20 2.42
C ALA A 265 14.67 -15.29 2.72
N VAL A 266 13.91 -14.22 2.44
CA VAL A 266 12.45 -14.19 2.61
C VAL A 266 11.77 -15.15 1.64
N LEU A 267 12.17 -15.20 0.35
CA LEU A 267 11.66 -16.19 -0.61
C LEU A 267 11.82 -17.64 -0.09
N HIS A 268 13.01 -17.99 0.38
CA HIS A 268 13.26 -19.33 0.95
C HIS A 268 12.46 -19.60 2.23
N ALA A 269 12.25 -18.59 3.09
CA ALA A 269 11.43 -18.72 4.29
C ALA A 269 9.94 -18.93 3.95
N LEU A 270 9.41 -18.21 2.95
CA LEU A 270 8.03 -18.37 2.47
C LEU A 270 7.78 -19.76 1.88
N ILE A 271 8.72 -20.31 1.11
CA ILE A 271 8.64 -21.69 0.62
C ILE A 271 8.56 -22.68 1.79
N LYS A 272 9.34 -22.47 2.86
CA LYS A 272 9.29 -23.31 4.07
C LYS A 272 7.98 -23.19 4.86
N LEU A 273 7.30 -22.04 4.79
CA LEU A 273 5.94 -21.86 5.35
C LEU A 273 4.83 -22.46 4.46
N GLY A 274 5.17 -23.04 3.30
CA GLY A 274 4.21 -23.67 2.38
C GLY A 274 3.72 -22.77 1.23
N SER A 275 4.35 -21.61 0.99
CA SER A 275 4.09 -20.84 -0.22
C SER A 275 4.59 -21.58 -1.46
N THR A 276 3.72 -21.80 -2.45
CA THR A 276 3.98 -22.72 -3.55
C THR A 276 4.96 -22.18 -4.61
N ALA A 277 4.92 -20.87 -4.84
CA ALA A 277 5.75 -20.18 -5.84
C ALA A 277 5.86 -18.67 -5.53
N PRO A 278 6.42 -18.28 -4.37
CA PRO A 278 6.59 -16.86 -4.05
C PRO A 278 7.56 -16.21 -5.04
N LYS A 279 7.24 -15.00 -5.50
CA LYS A 279 8.01 -14.29 -6.53
C LYS A 279 8.15 -12.80 -6.20
N VAL A 280 9.29 -12.21 -6.54
CA VAL A 280 9.46 -10.75 -6.51
C VAL A 280 8.56 -10.14 -7.58
N ARG A 281 7.74 -9.15 -7.21
CA ARG A 281 6.88 -8.43 -8.15
C ARG A 281 7.76 -7.60 -9.08
N ALA A 282 7.61 -7.78 -10.39
CA ALA A 282 8.30 -6.96 -11.38
C ALA A 282 7.64 -5.58 -11.51
N GLY A 283 8.42 -4.57 -11.88
CA GLY A 283 7.88 -3.26 -12.25
C GLY A 283 6.98 -3.33 -13.50
N LEU A 284 6.08 -2.36 -13.66
CA LEU A 284 5.15 -2.28 -14.80
C LEU A 284 5.85 -2.27 -16.18
N LEU A 285 7.10 -1.81 -16.23
CA LEU A 285 7.95 -1.87 -17.40
C LEU A 285 9.00 -2.98 -17.21
N ALA A 286 9.05 -3.93 -18.13
CA ALA A 286 9.89 -5.14 -18.03
C ALA A 286 11.41 -4.87 -17.89
N LYS A 287 11.87 -3.64 -18.13
CA LYS A 287 13.28 -3.21 -18.01
C LYS A 287 13.63 -2.63 -16.64
N THR A 288 12.66 -2.41 -15.75
CA THR A 288 12.87 -1.65 -14.50
C THR A 288 13.32 -2.52 -13.31
N GLY A 289 13.35 -3.85 -13.47
CA GLY A 289 13.70 -4.78 -12.40
C GLY A 289 12.55 -4.98 -11.40
N PRO A 290 12.85 -5.29 -10.12
CA PRO A 290 11.86 -5.37 -9.06
C PRO A 290 11.02 -4.08 -8.94
N LEU A 291 9.73 -4.23 -8.64
CA LEU A 291 8.90 -3.11 -8.22
C LEU A 291 9.43 -2.59 -6.87
N LYS A 292 9.66 -1.27 -6.82
CA LYS A 292 9.93 -0.54 -5.60
C LYS A 292 8.65 0.07 -5.04
N THR A 293 8.48 0.01 -3.73
CA THR A 293 7.42 0.74 -3.01
C THR A 293 7.83 2.20 -2.78
N ASP A 294 6.89 3.01 -2.28
CA ASP A 294 7.14 4.39 -1.83
C ASP A 294 8.19 4.50 -0.70
N GLN A 295 8.67 3.37 -0.13
CA GLN A 295 9.71 3.32 0.90
C GLN A 295 11.04 2.75 0.38
N ASP A 296 11.18 2.53 -0.94
CA ASP A 296 12.31 1.85 -1.60
C ASP A 296 12.48 0.34 -1.25
N PHE A 297 11.46 -0.27 -0.64
CA PHE A 297 11.39 -1.73 -0.40
C PHE A 297 10.87 -2.45 -1.65
N PHE A 298 10.99 -3.79 -1.69
CA PHE A 298 10.42 -4.61 -2.77
C PHE A 298 9.14 -5.30 -2.31
N ILE A 299 8.28 -5.71 -3.26
CA ILE A 299 7.15 -6.61 -2.99
C ILE A 299 7.49 -8.04 -3.43
N ILE A 300 7.20 -9.01 -2.56
CA ILE A 300 7.04 -10.43 -2.91
C ILE A 300 5.55 -10.75 -2.96
N ASP A 301 5.10 -11.41 -4.03
CA ASP A 301 3.78 -12.03 -4.14
C ASP A 301 3.88 -13.50 -3.75
N ALA A 302 3.28 -13.89 -2.63
CA ALA A 302 3.32 -15.25 -2.08
C ALA A 302 1.97 -15.98 -2.25
N PRO A 303 1.84 -16.92 -3.21
CA PRO A 303 0.67 -17.79 -3.30
C PRO A 303 0.73 -18.89 -2.24
N PHE A 304 -0.43 -19.28 -1.71
CA PHE A 304 -0.61 -20.48 -0.89
C PHE A 304 -1.68 -21.37 -1.54
N ALA A 305 -1.56 -22.69 -1.37
CA ALA A 305 -2.33 -23.65 -2.18
C ALA A 305 -3.84 -23.71 -1.86
N GLN A 306 -4.24 -23.21 -0.70
CA GLN A 306 -5.61 -23.25 -0.20
C GLN A 306 -6.05 -21.84 0.25
N PRO A 307 -7.35 -21.49 0.11
CA PRO A 307 -7.92 -20.34 0.79
C PRO A 307 -7.64 -20.38 2.30
N LEU A 308 -7.35 -19.22 2.88
CA LEU A 308 -7.04 -19.11 4.31
C LEU A 308 -8.29 -19.39 5.15
N LEU A 309 -8.10 -20.10 6.25
CA LEU A 309 -9.15 -20.35 7.23
C LEU A 309 -9.47 -19.07 8.00
N THR A 310 -10.76 -18.82 8.20
CA THR A 310 -11.24 -17.84 9.18
C THR A 310 -11.07 -18.38 10.61
N SER A 311 -11.16 -17.52 11.62
CA SER A 311 -11.15 -17.98 13.02
C SER A 311 -12.32 -18.92 13.31
N SER A 312 -13.49 -18.64 12.73
CA SER A 312 -14.67 -19.51 12.77
C SER A 312 -14.46 -20.86 12.07
N ASP A 313 -13.67 -20.94 11.00
CA ASP A 313 -13.34 -22.21 10.34
C ASP A 313 -12.46 -23.11 11.21
N VAL A 314 -11.47 -22.54 11.91
CA VAL A 314 -10.61 -23.27 12.85
C VAL A 314 -11.42 -23.73 14.07
N ALA A 315 -12.27 -22.86 14.62
CA ALA A 315 -13.17 -23.22 15.72
C ALA A 315 -14.16 -24.33 15.34
N ALA A 316 -14.56 -24.41 14.05
CA ALA A 316 -15.37 -25.49 13.49
C ALA A 316 -14.57 -26.75 13.10
N GLY A 317 -13.26 -26.80 13.37
CA GLY A 317 -12.42 -27.97 13.13
C GLY A 317 -12.09 -28.26 11.66
N LYS A 318 -12.18 -27.26 10.77
CA LYS A 318 -11.92 -27.45 9.31
C LYS A 318 -10.43 -27.56 8.95
N GLY A 319 -9.55 -27.36 9.93
CA GLY A 319 -8.09 -27.45 9.86
C GLY A 319 -7.50 -26.82 11.11
N LYS A 320 -6.21 -27.07 11.39
CA LYS A 320 -5.55 -26.49 12.57
C LYS A 320 -5.29 -24.99 12.44
N GLY A 321 -5.06 -24.49 11.22
CA GLY A 321 -4.73 -23.10 10.95
C GLY A 321 -3.31 -22.66 11.35
N ASP A 322 -2.49 -23.58 11.90
CA ASP A 322 -1.12 -23.31 12.37
C ASP A 322 -0.02 -23.67 11.34
N GLY A 323 -0.42 -24.06 10.13
CA GLY A 323 0.46 -24.54 9.06
C GLY A 323 0.92 -25.99 9.20
N SER A 324 0.72 -26.65 10.35
CA SER A 324 1.28 -27.99 10.61
C SER A 324 0.56 -29.13 9.86
N ASP A 325 -0.65 -28.88 9.37
CA ASP A 325 -1.42 -29.75 8.46
C ASP A 325 -1.53 -29.17 7.03
N GLY A 326 -0.77 -28.10 6.74
CA GLY A 326 -0.85 -27.36 5.48
C GLY A 326 -2.01 -26.35 5.40
N THR A 327 -2.84 -26.23 6.45
CA THR A 327 -3.87 -25.20 6.56
C THR A 327 -3.39 -24.02 7.39
N TRP A 328 -3.78 -22.81 7.00
CA TRP A 328 -3.37 -21.56 7.63
C TRP A 328 -4.59 -20.71 7.98
N GLU A 329 -4.67 -20.24 9.22
CA GLU A 329 -5.57 -19.14 9.62
C GLU A 329 -4.92 -17.80 9.25
N VAL A 330 -5.74 -16.80 8.91
CA VAL A 330 -5.28 -15.51 8.41
C VAL A 330 -4.27 -14.83 9.34
N SER A 331 -4.60 -14.71 10.62
CA SER A 331 -3.81 -14.02 11.64
C SER A 331 -2.54 -14.82 12.00
N ALA A 332 -2.63 -16.15 12.06
CA ALA A 332 -1.50 -17.05 12.28
C ALA A 332 -0.48 -16.96 11.14
N LEU A 333 -0.92 -17.00 9.88
CA LEU A 333 -0.03 -16.86 8.73
C LEU A 333 0.56 -15.45 8.62
N SER A 334 -0.26 -14.41 8.83
CA SER A 334 0.22 -13.02 8.89
C SER A 334 1.35 -12.88 9.92
N SER A 335 1.16 -13.43 11.12
CA SER A 335 2.18 -13.43 12.19
C SER A 335 3.43 -14.22 11.81
N ALA A 336 3.27 -15.41 11.23
CA ALA A 336 4.38 -16.26 10.80
C ALA A 336 5.24 -15.60 9.72
N ILE A 337 4.61 -14.92 8.75
CA ILE A 337 5.32 -14.16 7.70
C ILE A 337 6.01 -12.93 8.32
N LYS A 338 5.29 -12.16 9.15
CA LYS A 338 5.81 -10.93 9.78
C LYS A 338 7.03 -11.18 10.68
N ALA A 339 7.16 -12.38 11.24
CA ALA A 339 8.31 -12.79 12.04
C ALA A 339 9.59 -13.08 11.23
N ILE A 340 9.53 -13.15 9.89
CA ILE A 340 10.70 -13.41 9.05
C ILE A 340 11.59 -12.15 8.99
N THR A 341 12.84 -12.27 9.44
CA THR A 341 13.85 -11.19 9.33
C THR A 341 13.97 -10.70 7.88
N GLY A 342 13.67 -9.42 7.66
CA GLY A 342 13.68 -8.77 6.35
C GLY A 342 12.31 -8.54 5.73
N VAL A 343 11.22 -9.07 6.31
CA VAL A 343 9.86 -8.60 6.03
C VAL A 343 9.66 -7.26 6.72
N LEU A 344 9.28 -6.24 5.95
CA LEU A 344 8.81 -4.96 6.49
C LEU A 344 7.35 -5.10 6.91
N GLU A 345 6.47 -5.56 6.01
CA GLU A 345 5.04 -5.68 6.29
C GLU A 345 4.33 -6.72 5.39
N VAL A 346 3.17 -7.21 5.86
CA VAL A 346 2.35 -8.24 5.20
C VAL A 346 1.01 -7.64 4.78
N GLY A 347 0.59 -7.91 3.55
CA GLY A 347 -0.67 -7.46 2.96
C GLY A 347 -1.94 -8.09 3.56
N LEU A 348 -1.83 -8.85 4.65
CA LEU A 348 -2.97 -9.33 5.43
C LEU A 348 -3.33 -8.29 6.50
N PHE A 349 -4.56 -7.78 6.43
CA PHE A 349 -5.13 -6.84 7.41
C PHE A 349 -6.15 -7.63 8.23
N CYS A 350 -5.77 -7.99 9.46
CA CYS A 350 -6.44 -8.98 10.30
C CYS A 350 -6.28 -8.65 11.79
N GLY A 351 -6.76 -9.50 12.69
CA GLY A 351 -6.79 -9.23 14.13
C GLY A 351 -7.93 -8.28 14.53
N VAL A 352 -7.66 -7.37 15.47
CA VAL A 352 -8.67 -6.44 16.03
C VAL A 352 -8.96 -5.24 15.13
N ASP A 353 -10.19 -4.74 15.22
CA ASP A 353 -10.59 -3.46 14.62
C ASP A 353 -10.19 -2.26 15.50
N GLY A 354 -10.27 -1.05 14.94
CA GLY A 354 -9.92 0.19 15.63
C GLY A 354 -10.67 0.40 16.94
N ILE A 355 -12.00 0.22 16.97
CA ILE A 355 -12.83 0.49 18.16
C ILE A 355 -12.43 -0.46 19.30
N THR A 356 -12.23 -1.74 18.97
CA THR A 356 -11.78 -2.76 19.93
C THR A 356 -10.38 -2.44 20.46
N ALA A 357 -9.42 -2.11 19.59
CA ALA A 357 -8.06 -1.76 20.01
C ALA A 357 -8.00 -0.54 20.94
N PHE A 358 -8.82 0.50 20.69
CA PHE A 358 -8.89 1.68 21.56
C PHE A 358 -9.49 1.37 22.95
N ALA A 359 -10.46 0.46 23.02
CA ALA A 359 -11.04 0.02 24.28
C ALA A 359 -10.03 -0.78 25.14
N GLU A 360 -9.34 -1.75 24.54
CA GLU A 360 -8.35 -2.60 25.21
C GLU A 360 -7.14 -1.78 25.71
N LYS A 361 -6.61 -0.88 24.89
CA LYS A 361 -5.39 -0.11 25.17
C LYS A 361 -5.64 1.18 25.97
N LYS A 362 -6.82 1.32 26.59
CA LYS A 362 -7.23 2.46 27.44
C LYS A 362 -6.99 3.83 26.79
N GLY A 363 -7.22 3.95 25.49
CA GLY A 363 -7.06 5.22 24.78
C GLY A 363 -5.62 5.65 24.44
N THR A 364 -4.62 4.76 24.46
CA THR A 364 -3.36 5.05 23.73
C THR A 364 -3.61 5.09 22.21
N ALA A 365 -2.80 5.86 21.48
CA ALA A 365 -2.99 6.18 20.06
C ALA A 365 -2.67 5.00 19.09
N CYS A 366 -3.27 3.84 19.34
CA CYS A 366 -3.10 2.62 18.55
C CYS A 366 -4.48 1.99 18.28
N GLY A 367 -4.99 2.20 17.07
CA GLY A 367 -6.12 1.47 16.50
C GLY A 367 -5.76 0.03 16.09
N GLY A 368 -6.50 -0.49 15.13
CA GLY A 368 -6.43 -1.88 14.67
C GLY A 368 -6.40 -1.97 13.15
N GLN A 369 -5.88 -3.10 12.63
CA GLN A 369 -5.69 -3.31 11.20
C GLN A 369 -6.97 -3.73 10.48
N LYS A 370 -7.95 -4.30 11.21
CA LYS A 370 -9.21 -4.80 10.63
C LYS A 370 -10.23 -3.65 10.40
N PRO A 371 -10.96 -3.62 9.27
CA PRO A 371 -12.07 -2.69 9.09
C PRO A 371 -13.16 -2.87 10.17
N VAL A 372 -13.76 -1.76 10.61
CA VAL A 372 -15.02 -1.79 11.39
C VAL A 372 -16.23 -2.02 10.49
N ALA A 373 -16.12 -1.68 9.20
CA ALA A 373 -17.14 -1.89 8.19
C ALA A 373 -16.52 -1.95 6.79
N VAL A 374 -17.17 -2.71 5.90
CA VAL A 374 -16.80 -2.85 4.49
C VAL A 374 -18.05 -2.68 3.63
N TYR A 375 -17.95 -1.79 2.65
CA TYR A 375 -19.02 -1.44 1.71
C TYR A 375 -18.69 -2.01 0.35
N PHE A 376 -19.55 -2.88 -0.17
CA PHE A 376 -19.40 -3.51 -1.48
C PHE A 376 -20.47 -2.99 -2.42
N GLY A 377 -20.05 -2.32 -3.50
CA GLY A 377 -20.95 -1.96 -4.57
C GLY A 377 -21.33 -3.18 -5.38
N MET A 378 -22.62 -3.45 -5.51
CA MET A 378 -23.13 -4.66 -6.14
C MET A 378 -23.45 -4.43 -7.63
N GLN A 379 -23.38 -5.49 -8.42
CA GLN A 379 -23.56 -5.42 -9.87
C GLN A 379 -25.00 -5.00 -10.28
N ASP A 380 -25.97 -5.16 -9.38
CA ASP A 380 -27.37 -4.75 -9.55
C ASP A 380 -27.64 -3.28 -9.15
N GLY A 381 -26.62 -2.56 -8.67
CA GLY A 381 -26.75 -1.18 -8.19
C GLY A 381 -27.12 -1.04 -6.71
N SER A 382 -27.19 -2.14 -5.96
CA SER A 382 -27.27 -2.10 -4.49
C SER A 382 -25.88 -1.92 -3.84
N VAL A 383 -25.85 -1.76 -2.52
CA VAL A 383 -24.62 -1.76 -1.72
C VAL A 383 -24.80 -2.77 -0.58
N GLU A 384 -23.99 -3.83 -0.58
CA GLU A 384 -23.88 -4.75 0.56
C GLU A 384 -22.93 -4.13 1.60
N VAL A 385 -23.32 -4.19 2.87
CA VAL A 385 -22.50 -3.69 3.98
C VAL A 385 -22.25 -4.82 4.95
N ARG A 386 -20.96 -5.10 5.22
CA ARG A 386 -20.53 -6.00 6.28
C ARG A 386 -19.86 -5.19 7.38
N ALA A 387 -20.46 -5.16 8.57
CA ALA A 387 -19.95 -4.42 9.72
C ALA A 387 -19.44 -5.38 10.81
N ARG A 388 -18.60 -4.87 11.72
CA ARG A 388 -18.24 -5.59 12.94
C ARG A 388 -19.51 -6.01 13.68
N LYS A 389 -19.47 -7.19 14.29
CA LYS A 389 -20.47 -7.56 15.30
C LYS A 389 -20.16 -6.74 16.55
N GLU A 390 -21.19 -6.26 17.24
CA GLU A 390 -21.03 -5.37 18.39
C GLU A 390 -20.38 -6.06 19.59
#